data_AF-A0A0Q0WXG8-F1
#
_entry.id   AF-A0A0Q0WXG8-F1
#
_cell.length_a   1.000
_cell.length_b   1.000
_cell.length_c   1.000
_cell.angle_alpha   90.00
_cell.angle_beta   90.00
_cell.angle_gamma   90.00
#
_symmetry.space_group_name_H-M   'P 1'
#
loop_
_entity.id
_entity.type
_entity.pdbx_description
1 polymer ?
#
loop_
_entity_poly.entity_id
_entity_poly.type
_entity_poly.pdbx_seq_one_letter_code
_entity_poly.pdbx_strand_id
1 'polypeptide(L)'
;MKKEKLDKIASEVFKAHPNAEKCYVSSDGQAFINKNSADLHKNTNKGSKDLKVFEVANTNVDQSGDEITFPLSDKAIKALKLDDLKKMAEDLKIDLKELDTKAKIAEAINDLKSNS
;
A
#
# COMPACT_ATOMS: atom_id res chain seq x y z
N MET A 1 23.91 4.94 7.14
CA MET A 1 23.84 4.02 5.98
C MET A 1 23.61 4.83 4.72
N LYS A 2 24.21 4.47 3.57
CA LYS A 2 24.00 5.17 2.29
C LYS A 2 22.70 4.70 1.64
N LYS A 3 21.97 5.60 0.97
CA LYS A 3 20.66 5.32 0.34
C LYS A 3 20.70 4.14 -0.64
N GLU A 4 21.72 4.06 -1.48
CA GLU A 4 21.90 2.95 -2.45
C GLU A 4 21.94 1.56 -1.80
N LYS A 5 22.58 1.46 -0.62
CA LYS A 5 22.69 0.20 0.11
C LYS A 5 21.35 -0.20 0.75
N LEU A 6 20.55 0.81 1.12
CA LEU A 6 19.22 0.65 1.69
C LEU A 6 18.25 0.11 0.63
N ASP A 7 18.21 0.76 -0.53
CA ASP A 7 17.36 0.37 -1.66
C ASP A 7 17.68 -1.04 -2.16
N LYS A 8 18.97 -1.44 -2.15
CA LYS A 8 19.37 -2.80 -2.52
C LYS A 8 18.78 -3.84 -1.56
N ILE A 9 18.95 -3.64 -0.26
CA ILE A 9 18.44 -4.56 0.77
C ILE A 9 16.91 -4.61 0.74
N ALA A 10 16.26 -3.44 0.67
CA ALA A 10 14.81 -3.35 0.57
C ALA A 10 14.28 -4.05 -0.68
N SER A 11 14.93 -3.88 -1.84
CA SER A 11 14.55 -4.55 -3.08
C SER A 11 14.64 -6.08 -2.98
N GLU A 12 15.67 -6.62 -2.30
CA GLU A 12 15.77 -8.06 -2.08
C GLU A 12 14.65 -8.57 -1.15
N VAL A 13 14.31 -7.80 -0.12
CA VAL A 13 13.20 -8.12 0.79
C VAL A 13 11.86 -8.07 0.07
N PHE A 14 11.61 -7.07 -0.78
CA PHE A 14 10.39 -6.98 -1.56
C PHE A 14 10.29 -8.04 -2.65
N LYS A 15 11.42 -8.54 -3.18
CA LYS A 15 11.40 -9.74 -4.04
C LYS A 15 10.98 -11.00 -3.30
N ALA A 16 11.43 -11.16 -2.06
CA ALA A 16 11.04 -12.29 -1.21
C ALA A 16 9.61 -12.13 -0.65
N HIS A 17 9.17 -10.89 -0.42
CA HIS A 17 7.87 -10.52 0.12
C HIS A 17 7.19 -9.50 -0.80
N PRO A 18 6.69 -9.92 -1.98
CA PRO A 18 6.10 -9.01 -2.95
C PRO A 18 4.87 -8.27 -2.42
N ASN A 19 4.14 -8.89 -1.49
CA ASN A 19 2.94 -8.33 -0.87
C ASN A 19 3.24 -7.39 0.32
N ALA A 20 4.51 -7.22 0.71
CA ALA A 20 4.84 -6.33 1.82
C ALA A 20 4.79 -4.87 1.36
N GLU A 21 3.87 -4.09 1.92
CA GLU A 21 3.68 -2.65 1.65
C GLU A 21 4.92 -1.81 1.96
N LYS A 22 5.68 -2.23 2.98
CA LYS A 22 6.84 -1.53 3.50
C LYS A 22 7.81 -2.49 4.17
N CYS A 23 9.07 -2.11 4.20
CA CYS A 23 10.09 -2.77 4.98
C CYS A 23 10.88 -1.76 5.80
N TYR A 24 11.51 -2.25 6.84
CA TYR A 24 12.24 -1.50 7.84
C TYR A 24 13.67 -2.02 7.86
N VAL A 25 14.61 -1.22 7.41
CA VAL A 25 16.02 -1.59 7.34
C VAL A 25 16.77 -0.89 8.47
N SER A 26 17.38 -1.66 9.36
CA SER A 26 18.23 -1.12 10.43
C SER A 26 19.60 -0.71 9.87
N SER A 27 20.25 0.23 10.55
CA SER A 27 21.57 0.74 10.15
C SER A 27 22.68 -0.31 10.17
N ASP A 28 22.47 -1.45 10.84
CA ASP A 28 23.38 -2.60 10.82
C ASP A 28 23.24 -3.48 9.56
N GLY A 29 22.17 -3.29 8.79
CA GLY A 29 21.91 -3.99 7.53
C GLY A 29 20.86 -5.10 7.62
N GLN A 30 20.28 -5.35 8.79
CA GLN A 30 19.11 -6.21 8.91
C GLN A 30 17.84 -5.52 8.39
N ALA A 31 16.93 -6.30 7.81
CA ALA A 31 15.68 -5.82 7.28
C ALA A 31 14.50 -6.61 7.82
N PHE A 32 13.40 -5.90 8.06
CA PHE A 32 12.21 -6.42 8.70
C PHE A 32 10.98 -5.96 7.92
N ILE A 33 10.03 -6.85 7.68
CA ILE A 33 8.73 -6.49 7.08
C ILE A 33 7.76 -5.88 8.11
N ASN A 34 8.08 -6.00 9.41
CA ASN A 34 7.27 -5.52 10.51
C ASN A 34 8.04 -4.46 11.33
N LYS A 35 7.40 -3.31 11.55
CA LYS A 35 7.95 -2.21 12.37
C LYS A 35 8.28 -2.66 13.78
N ASN A 36 7.43 -3.50 14.38
CA ASN A 36 7.61 -3.93 15.76
C ASN A 36 8.88 -4.77 15.95
N SER A 37 9.20 -5.63 14.96
CA SER A 37 10.43 -6.42 14.97
C SER A 37 11.67 -5.54 14.81
N ALA A 38 11.61 -4.53 13.93
CA ALA A 38 12.70 -3.58 13.75
C ALA A 38 12.96 -2.73 15.01
N ASP A 39 11.89 -2.28 15.67
CA ASP A 39 11.98 -1.50 16.90
C ASP A 39 12.47 -2.35 18.08
N LEU A 40 12.00 -3.60 18.19
CA LEU A 40 12.52 -4.55 19.18
C LEU A 40 14.02 -4.80 18.98
N HIS A 41 14.47 -4.99 17.73
CA HIS A 41 15.89 -5.16 17.42
C HIS A 41 16.72 -3.93 17.81
N LYS A 42 16.21 -2.73 17.49
CA LYS A 42 16.81 -1.46 17.93
C LYS A 42 16.93 -1.37 19.45
N ASN A 43 15.87 -1.70 20.18
CA ASN A 43 15.80 -1.51 21.64
C ASN A 43 16.50 -2.64 22.42
N THR A 44 16.56 -3.85 21.87
CA THR A 44 17.15 -5.05 22.50
C THR A 44 18.64 -5.18 22.19
N ASN A 45 19.17 -4.33 21.31
CA ASN A 45 20.59 -4.32 21.02
C ASN A 45 21.41 -3.92 22.27
N LYS A 46 21.95 -4.93 22.95
CA LYS A 46 22.77 -4.80 24.17
C LYS A 46 24.07 -3.99 23.97
N GLY A 47 24.40 -3.61 22.72
CA GLY A 47 25.66 -2.95 22.38
C GLY A 47 25.71 -1.42 22.49
N SER A 48 24.71 -0.74 23.08
CA SER A 48 24.67 0.73 23.23
C SER A 48 24.91 1.53 21.94
N LYS A 49 24.69 0.92 20.77
CA LYS A 49 24.78 1.60 19.47
C LYS A 49 23.38 2.07 19.09
N ASP A 50 23.24 3.37 18.89
CA ASP A 50 22.02 4.02 18.42
C ASP A 50 21.68 3.50 17.02
N LEU A 51 20.92 2.39 16.96
CA LEU A 51 20.50 1.79 15.71
C LEU A 51 19.38 2.63 15.12
N LYS A 52 19.60 3.09 13.89
CA LYS A 52 18.58 3.82 13.13
C LYS A 52 17.81 2.82 12.28
N VAL A 53 16.50 2.89 12.34
CA VAL A 53 15.61 2.13 11.46
C VAL A 53 15.13 3.08 10.37
N PHE A 54 15.31 2.67 9.12
CA PHE A 54 14.86 3.40 7.95
C PHE A 54 13.66 2.66 7.37
N GLU A 55 12.57 3.39 7.12
CA GLU A 55 11.38 2.85 6.45
C GLU A 55 11.54 3.00 4.94
N VAL A 56 11.25 1.93 4.21
CA VAL A 56 11.20 1.91 2.74
C VAL A 56 9.83 1.40 2.34
N ALA A 57 9.11 2.16 1.53
CA ALA A 57 7.85 1.72 0.94
C ALA A 57 8.14 0.85 -0.28
N ASN A 58 7.38 -0.22 -0.44
CA ASN A 58 7.41 -1.03 -1.65
C ASN A 58 6.55 -0.37 -2.71
N THR A 59 7.17 0.11 -3.77
CA THR A 59 6.47 0.77 -4.89
C THR A 59 5.71 -0.22 -5.78
N ASN A 60 5.87 -1.53 -5.58
CA ASN A 60 5.22 -2.57 -6.39
C ASN A 60 3.93 -3.12 -5.80
N VAL A 61 3.65 -2.89 -4.51
CA VAL A 61 2.34 -3.24 -3.95
C VAL A 61 1.42 -2.08 -4.18
N ASP A 62 0.30 -2.39 -4.79
CA ASP A 62 -0.85 -1.52 -4.86
C ASP A 62 -1.26 -1.19 -3.42
N GLN A 63 -0.85 -0.01 -2.92
CA GLN A 63 -1.28 0.52 -1.62
C GLN A 63 -2.75 0.96 -1.75
N SER A 64 -3.63 0.00 -1.99
CA SER A 64 -5.08 0.16 -1.93
C SER A 64 -5.55 -0.43 -0.59
N GLY A 65 -5.05 0.17 0.49
CA GLY A 65 -5.36 -0.19 1.88
C GLY A 65 -6.19 0.85 2.62
N ASP A 66 -6.71 1.87 1.93
CA ASP A 66 -7.74 2.74 2.50
C ASP A 66 -9.05 1.93 2.52
N GLU A 67 -9.63 1.72 3.70
CA GLU A 67 -10.99 1.18 3.82
C GLU A 67 -11.91 1.99 2.90
N ILE A 68 -12.41 1.32 1.86
CA ILE A 68 -13.26 1.96 0.87
C ILE A 68 -14.60 2.22 1.52
N THR A 69 -14.78 3.47 1.95
CA THR A 69 -16.02 3.94 2.55
C THR A 69 -16.98 4.38 1.46
N PHE A 70 -18.22 3.89 1.53
CA PHE A 70 -19.30 4.25 0.61
C PHE A 70 -20.24 5.26 1.28
N PRO A 71 -20.73 6.29 0.55
CA PRO A 71 -20.42 6.58 -0.85
C PRO A 71 -18.98 7.08 -1.06
N LEU A 72 -18.35 6.66 -2.16
CA LEU A 72 -17.04 7.09 -2.62
C LEU A 72 -17.02 8.61 -2.80
N SER A 73 -16.19 9.30 -2.02
CA SER A 73 -15.98 10.74 -2.17
C SER A 73 -15.12 11.07 -3.40
N ASP A 74 -15.23 12.29 -3.94
CA ASP A 74 -14.45 12.77 -5.09
C ASP A 74 -12.92 12.59 -4.91
N LYS A 75 -12.45 12.75 -3.66
CA LYS A 75 -11.05 12.53 -3.28
C LYS A 75 -10.66 11.06 -3.37
N ALA A 76 -11.53 10.15 -2.92
CA ALA A 76 -11.33 8.70 -3.02
C ALA A 76 -11.35 8.24 -4.48
N ILE A 77 -12.27 8.75 -5.30
CA ILE A 77 -12.37 8.42 -6.74
C ILE A 77 -11.09 8.82 -7.49
N LYS A 78 -10.49 9.96 -7.15
CA LYS A 78 -9.22 10.42 -7.71
C LYS A 78 -8.04 9.57 -7.25
N ALA A 79 -8.04 9.14 -5.99
CA ALA A 79 -7.00 8.30 -5.41
C ALA A 79 -7.04 6.85 -5.92
N LEU A 80 -8.25 6.30 -6.14
CA LEU A 80 -8.45 4.96 -6.66
C LEU A 80 -7.97 4.83 -8.11
N LYS A 81 -7.40 3.66 -8.44
CA LYS A 81 -7.06 3.33 -9.81
C LYS A 81 -8.32 3.05 -10.62
N LEU A 82 -8.25 3.34 -11.92
CA LEU A 82 -9.37 3.06 -12.83
C LEU A 82 -9.67 1.55 -12.88
N ASP A 83 -8.64 0.71 -12.77
CA ASP A 83 -8.78 -0.76 -12.77
C ASP A 83 -9.60 -1.26 -11.57
N ASP A 84 -9.34 -0.75 -10.36
CA ASP A 84 -10.11 -1.09 -9.15
C ASP A 84 -11.57 -0.65 -9.25
N LEU A 85 -11.84 0.56 -9.75
CA LEU A 85 -13.21 1.02 -9.98
C LEU A 85 -13.93 0.13 -11.00
N LYS A 86 -13.25 -0.29 -12.08
CA LYS A 86 -13.84 -1.21 -13.05
C LYS A 86 -14.14 -2.57 -12.43
N LYS A 87 -13.22 -3.14 -11.64
CA LYS A 87 -13.46 -4.39 -10.92
C LYS A 87 -14.66 -4.32 -9.99
N MET A 88 -14.80 -3.23 -9.22
CA MET A 88 -15.97 -3.03 -8.34
C MET A 88 -17.26 -2.93 -9.15
N ALA A 89 -17.23 -2.24 -10.28
CA ALA A 89 -18.39 -2.13 -11.16
C ALA A 89 -18.75 -3.49 -11.78
N GLU A 90 -17.78 -4.28 -12.23
CA GLU A 90 -18.02 -5.63 -12.75
C GLU A 90 -18.58 -6.59 -11.68
N ASP A 91 -18.07 -6.51 -10.44
CA ASP A 91 -18.57 -7.29 -9.30
C ASP A 91 -20.05 -6.96 -9.00
N LEU A 92 -20.41 -5.68 -9.12
CA LEU A 92 -21.77 -5.17 -8.99
C LEU A 92 -22.62 -5.36 -10.26
N LYS A 93 -22.08 -6.00 -11.31
CA LYS A 93 -22.74 -6.21 -12.62
C LYS A 93 -23.19 -4.91 -13.30
N ILE A 94 -22.43 -3.84 -13.12
CA ILE A 94 -22.64 -2.55 -13.79
C ILE A 94 -22.06 -2.63 -15.21
N ASP A 95 -22.85 -2.22 -16.21
CA ASP A 95 -22.37 -2.16 -17.59
C ASP A 95 -21.46 -0.94 -17.79
N LEU A 96 -20.17 -1.21 -18.05
CA LEU A 96 -19.14 -0.19 -18.20
C LEU A 96 -19.11 0.45 -19.60
N LYS A 97 -19.93 0.00 -20.57
CA LYS A 97 -19.85 0.52 -21.96
C LYS A 97 -20.20 1.99 -22.06
N GLU A 98 -21.08 2.48 -21.18
CA GLU A 98 -21.51 3.88 -21.14
C GLU A 98 -20.77 4.72 -20.07
N LEU A 99 -19.90 4.07 -19.28
CA LEU A 99 -19.16 4.67 -18.17
C LEU A 99 -17.69 4.85 -18.56
N ASP A 100 -17.44 5.90 -19.35
CA ASP A 100 -16.12 6.23 -19.90
C ASP A 100 -15.17 6.92 -18.90
N THR A 101 -15.67 7.38 -17.75
CA THR A 101 -14.87 8.11 -16.74
C THR A 101 -14.92 7.47 -15.36
N LYS A 102 -13.84 7.66 -14.58
CA LYS A 102 -13.77 7.27 -13.16
C LYS A 102 -14.97 7.79 -12.35
N ALA A 103 -15.39 9.03 -12.61
CA ALA A 103 -16.51 9.66 -11.93
C ALA A 103 -17.83 8.93 -12.20
N LYS A 104 -18.14 8.66 -13.48
CA LYS A 104 -19.34 7.91 -13.88
C LYS A 104 -19.37 6.51 -13.27
N ILE A 105 -18.24 5.80 -13.29
CA ILE A 105 -18.13 4.45 -12.71
C ILE A 105 -18.37 4.50 -11.20
N ALA A 106 -17.73 5.44 -10.49
CA ALA A 106 -17.90 5.58 -9.06
C ALA A 106 -19.32 6.01 -8.65
N GLU A 107 -19.97 6.85 -9.45
CA GLU A 107 -21.37 7.25 -9.22
C GLU A 107 -22.31 6.05 -9.34
N ALA A 108 -22.15 5.22 -10.38
CA ALA A 108 -22.95 4.00 -10.54
C ALA A 108 -22.72 3.00 -9.38
N ILE A 109 -21.48 2.85 -8.92
CA ILE A 109 -21.14 2.02 -7.76
C ILE A 109 -21.82 2.59 -6.49
N ASN A 110 -21.76 3.90 -6.29
CA ASN A 110 -22.37 4.57 -5.14
C ASN A 110 -23.89 4.42 -5.12
N ASP A 111 -24.55 4.54 -6.28
CA ASP A 111 -26.00 4.40 -6.39
C ASP A 111 -26.47 2.99 -5.97
N LEU A 112 -25.77 1.96 -6.45
CA LEU A 112 -26.05 0.56 -6.09
C LEU A 112 -25.76 0.24 -4.62
N LYS A 113 -24.64 0.73 -4.09
CA LYS A 113 -24.25 0.50 -2.69
C LYS A 113 -25.10 1.31 -1.70
N SER A 114 -25.62 2.47 -2.09
CA SER A 114 -26.53 3.27 -1.25
C SER A 114 -27.93 2.66 -1.16
N ASN A 115 -28.31 1.81 -2.12
CA ASN A 115 -29.59 1.09 -2.15
C ASN A 115 -29.51 -0.34 -1.59
N SER A 116 -28.34 -0.78 -1.09
CA SER A 116 -28.13 -2.14 -0.53
C SER A 116 -28.12 -2.15 0.99
#